data_AF-A0A350YSP9-F1
#
_entry.id   AF-A0A350YSP9-F1
#
_cell.length_a   1.000
_cell.length_b   1.000
_cell.length_c   1.000
_cell.angle_alpha   90.00
_cell.angle_beta   90.00
_cell.angle_gamma   90.00
#
_symmetry.space_group_name_H-M   'P 1'
#
loop_
_entity.id
_entity.type
_entity.pdbx_description
1 polymer ?
#
loop_
_entity_poly.entity_id
_entity_poly.type
_entity_poly.pdbx_seq_one_letter_code
_entity_poly.pdbx_strand_id
1 'polypeptide(L)' 'MKGLIFSVKRYSVHDGPGIRVTFFMKGCPLSCWWCH' A
#
# COMPACT_ATOMS: atom_id res chain seq x y z
N MET A 1 0.32 13.77 -13.92
CA MET A 1 1.24 12.84 -13.25
C MET A 1 0.57 11.46 -13.20
N LYS A 2 1.27 10.36 -13.51
CA LYS A 2 0.73 8.99 -13.50
C LYS A 2 1.55 8.15 -12.51
N GLY A 3 0.90 7.43 -11.59
CA GLY A 3 1.54 6.53 -10.63
C GLY A 3 1.17 5.07 -10.92
N LEU A 4 2.09 4.14 -10.72
CA LEU A 4 1.85 2.71 -10.87
C LEU A 4 1.32 2.13 -9.55
N ILE A 5 0.10 1.61 -9.58
CA ILE A 5 -0.56 0.98 -8.44
C ILE A 5 -0.40 -0.54 -8.59
N PHE A 6 0.10 -1.18 -7.54
CA PHE A 6 0.20 -2.64 -7.45
C PHE A 6 -1.11 -3.26 -6.95
N SER A 7 -1.73 -2.68 -5.93
CA SER A 7 -2.94 -3.22 -5.32
C SER A 7 -3.78 -2.13 -4.66
N VAL A 8 -5.09 -2.37 -4.56
CA VAL A 8 -6.04 -1.48 -3.87
C VAL A 8 -6.83 -2.29 -2.86
N LYS A 9 -6.69 -1.95 -1.57
CA LYS A 9 -7.50 -2.54 -0.50
C LYS A 9 -8.58 -1.55 -0.08
N ARG A 10 -9.83 -2.00 -0.12
CA ARG A 10 -10.98 -1.29 0.45
C ARG A 10 -11.21 -1.79 1.88
N TYR A 11 -11.75 -0.94 2.74
CA TYR A 11 -12.04 -1.26 4.14
C TYR A 11 -10.82 -1.60 5.01
N SER A 12 -9.71 -0.90 4.79
CA SER A 12 -8.53 -0.97 5.64
C SER A 12 -8.78 -0.27 6.99
N VAL A 13 -8.80 -1.04 8.07
CA VAL A 13 -8.97 -0.53 9.45
C VAL A 13 -7.68 -0.52 10.26
N HIS A 14 -6.64 -1.22 9.77
CA HIS A 14 -5.35 -1.34 10.44
C HIS A 14 -4.29 -0.39 9.88
N ASP A 15 -4.52 0.21 8.71
CA ASP A 15 -3.58 1.12 8.03
C ASP A 15 -3.71 2.57 8.53
N GLY A 16 -4.37 2.80 9.68
CA GLY A 16 -4.63 4.10 10.27
C GLY A 16 -6.01 4.19 10.94
N PRO A 17 -6.36 5.33 11.55
CA PRO A 17 -7.63 5.49 12.25
C PRO A 17 -8.81 5.51 11.26
N GLY A 18 -9.87 4.79 11.59
CA GLY A 18 -11.10 4.69 10.78
C GLY A 18 -11.01 3.68 9.64
N ILE A 19 -12.04 3.69 8.78
CA ILE A 19 -12.10 2.82 7.59
C ILE A 19 -11.49 3.57 6.39
N ARG A 20 -10.51 2.96 5.74
CA ARG A 20 -9.75 3.58 4.64
C ARG A 20 -9.76 2.73 3.37
N VAL A 21 -9.45 3.39 2.26
CA VAL A 21 -9.04 2.73 1.02
C VAL A 21 -7.53 2.94 0.88
N THR A 22 -6.78 1.86 0.94
CA THR A 22 -5.31 1.89 0.87
C THR A 22 -4.89 1.54 -0.56
N PHE A 23 -4.10 2.43 -1.17
CA PHE A 23 -3.50 2.21 -2.48
C PHE A 23 -2.03 1.83 -2.29
N PHE A 24 -1.67 0.60 -2.65
CA PHE A 24 -0.29 0.13 -2.63
C PHE A 24 0.38 0.48 -3.94
N MET A 25 1.41 1.32 -3.86
CA MET A 25 2.19 1.74 -5.00
C MET A 25 3.18 0.66 -5.41
N LYS A 26 3.42 0.51 -6.70
CA LYS A 26 4.42 -0.43 -7.21
C LYS A 26 5.81 0.17 -7.10
N GLY A 27 6.71 -0.55 -6.43
CA GLY A 27 8.14 -0.23 -6.33
C GLY A 27 8.56 0.26 -4.95
N CYS A 28 9.64 -0.33 -4.43
CA CYS A 28 10.35 0.12 -3.24
C CYS A 28 11.85 -0.11 -3.50
N PRO A 29 12.73 0.89 -3.30
CA PRO A 29 14.17 0.73 -3.53
C PRO A 29 14.87 -0.10 -2.43
N LEU A 30 14.15 -0.46 -1.37
CA LEU A 30 14.68 -1.27 -0.26
C LEU A 30 14.60 -2.77 -0.58
N SER A 31 15.55 -3.54 -0.04
CA SER A 31 15.65 -5.00 -0.18
C SER A 31 15.49 -5.69 1.19
N CYS A 32 14.49 -5.29 1.97
CA CYS A 32 14.26 -5.84 3.31
C CYS A 32 13.96 -7.34 3.24
N TRP A 33 14.67 -8.14 4.04
CA TRP A 33 14.51 -9.60 4.08
C TRP A 33 13.13 -10.09 4.54
N TRP A 34 12.39 -9.23 5.26
CA TRP A 34 11.08 -9.52 5.82
C TRP A 34 9.94 -8.74 5.14
N CYS A 35 10.21 -8.06 4.02
CA CYS A 35 9.15 -7.34 3.30
C CYS A 35 8.11 -8.35 2.78
N HIS A 36 6.82 -8.06 3.01
CA HIS A 36 5.69 -8.88 2.58
C HIS A 36 5.16 -8.48 1.20
#